data_AF-A0A7C4WI79-F1
#
_entry.id   AF-A0A7C4WI79-F1
#
_cell.length_a   1.000
_cell.length_b   1.000
_cell.length_c   1.000
_cell.angle_alpha   90.00
_cell.angle_beta   90.00
_cell.angle_gamma   90.00
#
_symmetry.space_group_name_H-M   'P 1'
#
loop_
_entity.id
_entity.type
_entity.pdbx_description
1 polymer ?
#
loop_
_entity_poly.entity_id
_entity_poly.type
_entity_poly.pdbx_seq_one_letter_code
_entity_poly.pdbx_strand_id
1 'polypeptide(L)'
;MSGIFLAGTCQGPKDIPDTVAQASGAAAKAVNLLASGELELEPLKGVVNEELCSGCRICEPLCPYSAIIMKAKDVAGFRDLKAEIVEVLCQGCGLCEAACPSKAIKIHHHTDEQYLDQVRAACLG
;
A
#
# COMPACT_ATOMS: atom_id res chain seq x y z
N MET A 1 8.89 -0.38 3.38
CA MET A 1 9.28 1.03 3.11
C MET A 1 10.66 1.06 2.46
N SER A 2 10.69 0.82 1.15
CA SER A 2 11.89 0.73 0.34
C SER A 2 12.38 2.14 -0.04
N GLY A 3 13.69 2.37 -0.08
CA GLY A 3 14.25 3.62 -0.63
C GLY A 3 14.42 4.80 0.34
N ILE A 4 14.15 4.65 1.63
CA ILE A 4 14.44 5.67 2.65
C ILE A 4 15.64 5.22 3.48
N PHE A 5 16.66 6.07 3.57
CA PHE A 5 17.88 5.82 4.33
C PHE A 5 18.15 6.97 5.30
N LEU A 6 18.85 6.68 6.39
CA LEU A 6 19.23 7.65 7.42
C LEU A 6 20.76 7.68 7.55
N ALA A 7 21.33 8.86 7.82
CA ALA A 7 22.74 9.04 8.10
C ALA A 7 22.97 10.23 9.03
N GLY A 8 23.96 10.13 9.91
CA GLY A 8 24.37 11.22 10.78
C GLY A 8 23.52 11.34 12.04
N THR A 9 23.50 12.53 12.63
CA THR A 9 22.95 12.76 13.97
C THR A 9 21.43 12.68 14.05
N CYS A 10 20.72 12.78 12.92
CA CYS A 10 19.26 12.58 12.87
C CYS A 10 18.85 11.15 13.25
N GLN A 11 19.74 10.17 13.03
CA GLN A 11 19.53 8.78 13.43
C GLN A 11 19.86 8.54 14.92
N GLY A 12 20.59 9.47 15.55
CA GLY A 12 21.02 9.41 16.95
C GLY A 12 22.38 10.09 17.16
N PRO A 13 22.71 10.53 18.39
CA PRO A 13 23.99 11.20 18.68
C PRO A 13 25.19 10.34 18.29
N LYS A 14 26.18 10.94 17.64
CA LYS A 14 27.41 10.26 17.18
C LYS A 14 28.50 11.26 16.84
N ASP A 15 29.72 10.78 16.71
CA ASP A 15 30.87 11.59 16.34
C ASP A 15 31.03 11.75 14.82
N ILE A 16 32.05 12.50 14.42
CA ILE A 16 32.31 12.82 13.01
C ILE A 16 32.66 11.55 12.20
N PRO A 17 33.62 10.70 12.64
CA PRO A 17 33.94 9.46 11.92
C PRO A 17 32.72 8.56 11.70
N ASP A 18 31.88 8.37 12.73
CA ASP A 18 30.67 7.56 12.63
C ASP A 18 29.66 8.16 11.65
N THR A 19 29.54 9.49 11.66
CA THR A 19 28.66 10.22 10.72
C THR A 19 29.13 10.02 9.27
N VAL A 20 30.43 10.13 9.02
CA VAL A 20 31.01 9.93 7.68
C VAL A 20 30.81 8.47 7.22
N ALA A 21 31.06 7.51 8.11
CA ALA A 21 30.86 6.10 7.82
C ALA A 21 29.38 5.80 7.47
N GLN A 22 28.43 6.34 8.23
CA GLN A 22 27.00 6.21 7.94
C GLN A 22 26.61 6.87 6.63
N ALA A 23 27.16 8.04 6.29
CA ALA A 23 26.88 8.70 5.03
C ALA A 23 27.29 7.83 3.84
N SER A 24 28.48 7.25 3.88
CA SER A 24 28.94 6.31 2.84
C SER A 24 28.07 5.06 2.77
N GLY A 25 27.65 4.50 3.92
CA GLY A 25 26.76 3.34 3.97
C GLY A 25 25.37 3.61 3.40
N ALA A 26 24.78 4.77 3.71
CA ALA A 26 23.50 5.20 3.14
C ALA A 26 23.58 5.41 1.63
N ALA A 27 24.66 6.05 1.15
CA ALA A 27 24.90 6.24 -0.28
C ALA A 27 25.04 4.90 -1.02
N ALA A 28 25.80 3.94 -0.46
CA ALA A 28 25.95 2.61 -1.05
C ALA A 28 24.61 1.87 -1.16
N LYS A 29 23.76 1.93 -0.13
CA LYS A 29 22.42 1.32 -0.17
C LYS A 29 21.51 1.98 -1.21
N ALA A 30 21.55 3.30 -1.32
CA ALA A 30 20.80 4.03 -2.34
C ALA A 30 21.27 3.66 -3.75
N VAL A 31 22.58 3.60 -3.98
CA VAL A 31 23.16 3.19 -5.26
C VAL A 31 22.78 1.75 -5.60
N ASN A 32 22.82 0.82 -4.65
CA ASN A 32 22.42 -0.56 -4.89
C ASN A 32 20.94 -0.67 -5.31
N LEU A 33 20.06 0.11 -4.68
CA LEU A 33 18.65 0.16 -5.07
C LEU A 33 18.45 0.78 -6.44
N LEU A 34 19.22 1.81 -6.81
CA LEU A 34 19.15 2.44 -8.13
C LEU A 34 19.76 1.55 -9.22
N ALA A 35 20.77 0.76 -8.88
CA ALA A 35 21.49 -0.11 -9.80
C ALA A 35 20.68 -1.33 -10.23
N SER A 36 19.68 -1.78 -9.44
CA SER A 36 18.83 -2.91 -9.83
C SER A 36 17.93 -2.59 -11.03
N GLY A 37 17.64 -1.30 -11.31
CA GLY A 37 16.78 -0.85 -12.40
C GLY A 37 15.30 -1.21 -12.26
N GLU A 38 14.99 -2.20 -11.44
CA GLU A 38 13.65 -2.71 -11.14
C GLU A 38 13.42 -2.70 -9.61
N LEU A 39 12.16 -2.52 -9.22
CA LEU A 39 11.72 -2.50 -7.83
C LEU A 39 10.68 -3.59 -7.62
N GLU A 40 10.99 -4.54 -6.75
CA GLU A 40 10.00 -5.49 -6.27
C GLU A 40 9.04 -4.78 -5.30
N LEU A 41 7.74 -4.81 -5.63
CA LEU A 41 6.70 -4.26 -4.78
C LEU A 41 6.18 -5.35 -3.84
N GLU A 42 5.91 -4.95 -2.59
CA GLU A 42 5.24 -5.84 -1.63
C GLU A 42 3.87 -6.26 -2.19
N PRO A 43 3.50 -7.55 -2.16
CA PRO A 43 2.26 -8.05 -2.77
C PRO A 43 0.99 -7.63 -2.00
N LEU A 44 1.14 -6.92 -0.88
CA LEU A 44 0.07 -6.38 -0.03
C LEU A 44 -0.63 -5.20 -0.72
N LYS A 45 -1.27 -5.46 -1.87
CA LYS A 45 -1.98 -4.46 -2.67
C LYS A 45 -3.49 -4.69 -2.58
N GLY A 46 -4.24 -3.60 -2.71
CA GLY A 46 -5.69 -3.65 -2.78
C GLY A 46 -6.18 -3.88 -4.20
N VAL A 47 -7.19 -4.72 -4.35
CA VAL A 47 -7.87 -5.01 -5.62
C VAL A 47 -9.35 -4.70 -5.48
N VAL A 48 -9.94 -4.13 -6.55
CA VAL A 48 -11.37 -3.82 -6.61
C VAL A 48 -12.06 -4.85 -7.49
N ASN A 49 -13.12 -5.46 -6.97
CA ASN A 49 -14.08 -6.22 -7.76
C ASN A 49 -15.08 -5.24 -8.42
N GLU A 50 -14.98 -5.07 -9.74
CA GLU A 50 -15.85 -4.14 -10.50
C GLU A 50 -17.34 -4.53 -10.43
N GLU A 51 -17.67 -5.81 -10.27
CA GLU A 51 -19.06 -6.28 -10.20
C GLU A 51 -19.75 -5.86 -8.90
N LEU A 52 -18.99 -5.83 -7.80
CA LEU A 52 -19.49 -5.42 -6.48
C LEU A 52 -19.36 -3.90 -6.24
N CYS A 53 -18.51 -3.22 -7.01
CA CYS A 53 -18.27 -1.79 -6.82
C CYS A 53 -19.47 -0.96 -7.28
N SER A 54 -20.10 -0.22 -6.37
CA SER A 54 -21.24 0.67 -6.69
C SER A 54 -20.82 2.06 -7.17
N GLY A 55 -19.52 2.37 -7.20
CA GLY A 55 -19.03 3.70 -7.58
C GLY A 55 -19.26 4.80 -6.54
N CYS A 56 -19.60 4.47 -5.30
CA CYS A 56 -19.98 5.44 -4.25
C CYS A 56 -18.89 6.45 -3.83
N ARG A 57 -17.64 6.31 -4.30
CA ARG A 57 -16.48 7.18 -4.00
C ARG A 57 -16.04 7.28 -2.54
N ILE A 58 -16.61 6.52 -1.61
CA ILE A 58 -16.20 6.57 -0.19
C ILE A 58 -14.70 6.28 -0.02
N CYS A 59 -14.17 5.35 -0.81
CA CYS A 59 -12.76 4.95 -0.74
C CYS A 59 -11.77 5.99 -1.27
N GLU A 60 -12.16 6.82 -2.24
CA GLU A 60 -11.28 7.79 -2.92
C GLU A 60 -10.62 8.80 -1.95
N PRO A 61 -11.37 9.57 -1.14
CA PRO A 61 -10.77 10.52 -0.20
C PRO A 61 -10.13 9.85 1.02
N LEU A 62 -10.38 8.56 1.26
CA LEU A 62 -9.79 7.83 2.38
C LEU A 62 -8.35 7.43 2.12
N CYS A 63 -7.91 7.34 0.86
CA CYS A 63 -6.54 6.91 0.57
C CYS A 63 -5.54 8.05 0.82
N PRO A 64 -4.65 7.95 1.83
CA PRO A 64 -3.66 9.00 2.09
C PRO A 64 -2.55 9.04 1.03
N TYR A 65 -2.47 8.01 0.18
CA TYR A 65 -1.48 7.87 -0.89
C TYR A 65 -2.06 8.20 -2.27
N SER A 66 -3.34 8.61 -2.33
CA SER A 66 -4.05 8.90 -3.58
C SER A 66 -3.99 7.76 -4.60
N ALA A 67 -3.98 6.51 -4.11
CA ALA A 67 -3.87 5.32 -4.94
C ALA A 67 -5.19 4.92 -5.62
N ILE A 68 -6.30 5.61 -5.35
CA ILE A 68 -7.64 5.25 -5.82
C ILE A 68 -8.10 6.26 -6.86
N ILE A 69 -8.50 5.78 -8.03
CA ILE A 69 -8.99 6.59 -9.15
C ILE A 69 -10.39 6.11 -9.51
N MET A 70 -11.32 7.03 -9.70
CA MET A 70 -12.67 6.71 -10.15
C MET A 70 -12.75 6.73 -11.69
N LYS A 71 -12.86 5.56 -12.31
CA LYS A 71 -13.02 5.42 -13.76
C LYS A 71 -14.50 5.35 -14.14
N ALA A 72 -14.89 6.20 -15.08
CA ALA A 72 -16.21 6.14 -15.70
C ALA A 72 -16.14 5.33 -17.00
N LYS A 73 -17.05 4.37 -17.17
CA LYS A 73 -17.27 3.61 -18.40
C LYS A 73 -18.73 3.84 -18.85
N ASP A 74 -18.94 4.09 -20.14
CA ASP A 74 -20.30 4.19 -20.68
C ASP A 74 -20.81 2.78 -20.99
N VAL A 75 -21.83 2.35 -20.26
CA VAL A 75 -22.44 1.02 -20.42
C VAL A 75 -23.92 1.21 -20.70
N ALA A 76 -24.35 0.81 -21.91
CA ALA A 76 -25.75 0.90 -22.35
C ALA A 76 -26.40 2.30 -22.19
N GLY A 77 -25.61 3.37 -22.37
CA GLY A 77 -26.09 4.75 -22.25
C GLY A 77 -26.13 5.29 -20.82
N PHE A 78 -25.69 4.50 -19.83
CA PHE A 78 -25.51 4.93 -18.44
C PHE A 78 -24.02 5.07 -18.12
N ARG A 79 -23.69 6.08 -17.31
CA ARG A 79 -22.32 6.31 -16.84
C ARG A 79 -22.05 5.43 -15.63
N ASP A 80 -21.36 4.31 -15.86
CA ASP A 80 -20.96 3.38 -14.80
C ASP A 80 -19.63 3.82 -14.20
N LEU A 81 -19.61 4.05 -12.89
CA LEU A 81 -18.45 4.57 -12.19
C LEU A 81 -17.86 3.49 -11.30
N LYS A 82 -16.57 3.18 -11.48
CA LYS A 82 -15.86 2.14 -10.72
C LYS A 82 -14.59 2.69 -10.12
N ALA A 83 -14.24 2.22 -8.93
CA ALA A 83 -12.96 2.52 -8.31
C ALA A 83 -11.88 1.60 -8.91
N GLU A 84 -10.70 2.16 -9.16
CA GLU A 84 -9.50 1.43 -9.54
C GLU A 84 -8.37 1.79 -8.60
N ILE A 85 -7.61 0.78 -8.15
CA ILE A 85 -6.45 0.96 -7.30
C ILE A 85 -5.19 0.91 -8.17
N VAL A 86 -4.39 1.98 -8.13
CA VAL A 86 -3.07 2.03 -8.73
C VAL A 86 -2.09 1.30 -7.80
N GLU A 87 -1.74 0.08 -8.15
CA GLU A 87 -0.92 -0.82 -7.32
C GLU A 87 0.40 -0.20 -6.87
N VAL A 88 1.05 0.58 -7.75
CA VAL A 88 2.33 1.24 -7.45
C VAL A 88 2.22 2.24 -6.29
N LEU A 89 1.09 2.93 -6.17
CA LEU A 89 0.85 3.92 -5.11
C LEU A 89 0.29 3.29 -3.83
N CYS A 90 -0.40 2.16 -3.95
CA CYS A 90 -1.05 1.49 -2.83
C CYS A 90 -0.03 0.95 -1.82
N GLN A 91 -0.07 1.41 -0.57
CA GLN A 91 0.79 0.89 0.52
C GLN A 91 0.16 -0.26 1.31
N GLY A 92 -1.00 -0.77 0.88
CA GLY A 92 -1.62 -1.94 1.53
C GLY A 92 -2.25 -1.70 2.91
N CYS A 93 -2.50 -0.44 3.31
CA CYS A 93 -2.98 -0.13 4.67
C CYS A 93 -4.39 -0.64 5.04
N GLY A 94 -5.20 -1.10 4.07
CA GLY A 94 -6.53 -1.69 4.32
C GLY A 94 -7.67 -0.72 4.65
N LEU A 95 -7.44 0.59 4.72
CA LEU A 95 -8.49 1.56 5.09
C LEU A 95 -9.68 1.56 4.12
N CYS A 96 -9.41 1.46 2.81
CA CYS A 96 -10.45 1.41 1.78
C CYS A 96 -11.25 0.09 1.78
N GLU A 97 -10.63 -1.03 2.16
CA GLU A 97 -11.31 -2.32 2.35
C GLU A 97 -12.30 -2.23 3.51
N ALA A 98 -11.83 -1.75 4.67
CA ALA A 98 -12.67 -1.62 5.87
C ALA A 98 -13.86 -0.67 5.68
N ALA A 99 -13.67 0.41 4.91
CA ALA A 99 -14.71 1.41 4.67
C ALA A 99 -15.66 1.07 3.52
N CYS A 100 -15.37 0.04 2.71
CA CYS A 100 -16.18 -0.26 1.52
C CYS A 100 -17.52 -0.89 1.92
N PRO A 101 -18.67 -0.19 1.73
CA PRO A 101 -19.97 -0.72 2.14
C PRO A 101 -20.39 -1.94 1.31
N SER A 102 -19.96 -2.00 0.03
CA SER A 102 -20.26 -3.12 -0.86
C SER A 102 -19.23 -4.26 -0.78
N LYS A 103 -18.22 -4.14 0.10
CA LYS A 103 -17.11 -5.09 0.25
C LYS A 103 -16.42 -5.44 -1.08
N ALA A 104 -16.40 -4.48 -2.01
CA ALA A 104 -15.81 -4.64 -3.33
C ALA A 104 -14.28 -4.59 -3.32
N ILE A 105 -13.67 -4.08 -2.25
CA ILE A 105 -12.22 -3.91 -2.13
C ILE A 105 -11.67 -4.99 -1.22
N LYS A 106 -10.59 -5.65 -1.63
CA LYS A 106 -9.86 -6.65 -0.84
C LYS A 106 -8.36 -6.37 -0.86
N ILE A 107 -7.67 -6.52 0.26
CA ILE A 107 -6.21 -6.50 0.32
C ILE A 107 -5.69 -7.95 0.23
N HIS A 108 -4.70 -8.19 -0.64
CA HIS A 108 -4.03 -9.48 -0.73
C HIS A 108 -3.39 -9.88 0.61
N HIS A 109 -3.46 -11.17 0.98
CA HIS A 109 -2.94 -11.74 2.24
C HIS A 109 -3.60 -11.28 3.55
N HIS A 110 -4.69 -10.51 3.49
CA HIS A 110 -5.49 -10.09 4.63
C HIS A 110 -6.98 -10.37 4.41
N THR A 111 -7.33 -11.62 4.05
CA THR A 111 -8.72 -11.97 3.85
C THR A 111 -9.47 -12.10 5.18
N ASP A 112 -10.78 -11.82 5.18
CA ASP A 112 -11.66 -11.98 6.35
C ASP A 112 -11.53 -13.37 6.97
N GLU A 113 -11.32 -14.40 6.14
CA GLU A 113 -11.13 -15.78 6.57
C GLU A 113 -9.82 -15.97 7.34
N GLN A 114 -8.72 -15.40 6.84
CA GLN A 114 -7.42 -15.43 7.54
C GLN A 114 -7.50 -14.76 8.92
N TYR A 115 -8.23 -13.65 9.03
CA TYR A 115 -8.46 -13.00 10.32
C TYR A 115 -9.29 -13.85 11.28
N LEU A 116 -10.37 -14.47 10.79
CA LEU A 116 -11.22 -15.35 11.62
C LEU A 116 -10.45 -16.58 12.10
N ASP A 117 -9.57 -17.14 11.27
CA ASP A 117 -8.70 -18.25 11.66
C ASP A 117 -7.72 -17.86 12.77
N GLN A 118 -7.12 -16.68 12.69
CA GLN A 118 -6.25 -16.16 13.75
C GLN A 118 -7.02 -15.99 15.08
N VAL A 119 -8.24 -15.43 15.04
CA VAL A 119 -9.08 -15.29 16.24
C VAL A 119 -9.45 -16.66 16.81
N ARG A 120 -9.85 -17.60 15.96
CA ARG A 120 -10.18 -18.97 16.37
C ARG A 120 -8.99 -19.65 17.03
N ALA A 121 -7.79 -19.54 16.45
CA ALA A 121 -6.58 -20.13 17.02
C ALA A 121 -6.24 -19.55 18.41
N ALA A 122 -6.46 -18.25 18.61
CA ALA A 122 -6.21 -17.59 19.90
C ALA A 122 -7.25 -17.93 20.98
N CYS A 123 -8.52 -18.16 20.60
CA CYS A 123 -9.60 -18.41 21.56
C CYS A 123 -9.88 -19.90 21.81
N LEU A 124 -9.39 -20.81 20.95
CA LEU A 124 -9.59 -22.26 21.06
C LEU A 124 -8.30 -23.02 21.41
N GLY A 125 -7.24 -22.30 21.79
CA GLY A 125 -5.97 -22.85 22.29
C GLY A 125 -5.90 -22.93 23.81
#